data_AF-A0A060ZMU6-F1
#
_entry.id   AF-A0A060ZMU6-F1
#
_cell.length_a   1.000
_cell.length_b   1.000
_cell.length_c   1.000
_cell.angle_alpha   90.00
_cell.angle_beta   90.00
_cell.angle_gamma   90.00
#
_symmetry.space_group_name_H-M   'P 1'
#
loop_
_entity.id
_entity.type
_entity.pdbx_description
1 polymer ?
#
loop_
_entity_poly.entity_id
_entity_poly.type
_entity_poly.pdbx_seq_one_letter_code
_entity_poly.pdbx_strand_id
1 'polypeptide(L)'
;MGRVGSPARGHARRTGTVAVAAAAAALCLTAPAKARPAAPADDPSYSATTSVGVHNAYEEAKYPYFADALDSGASLLELDVWTNAFGSGWRVSHSNPLGNDNNCENAAGPDELRTKPRDQSLTGCLADMRAWHQAHPGHRPILVKVEMKDGFNGKKGRGPADLDALLGATLGDAALRPADVVGGHATLDEAVQAGGWPSRSALAGKFIIELIPGTVEENNPLDTLWTDREYATHLRDLSAAGKLGQAAAFPAVHGAASGDPRTRYTDAALRPWFVLFDGDASTYVTSGIDTAWYDDRHYLLIMTDAHNVAPPIDGTNPTEPQARDRVSQLAARHASFATADWYPLPSVLSTVVPRG
;
A
#
# COMPACT_ATOMS: atom_id res chain seq x y z
N MET A 1 -9.24 84.04 -51.42
CA MET A 1 -10.55 84.73 -51.51
C MET A 1 -11.51 84.07 -50.53
N GLY A 2 -12.17 84.84 -49.65
CA GLY A 2 -13.30 84.44 -48.78
C GLY A 2 -12.91 83.81 -47.43
N ARG A 3 -12.71 84.59 -46.35
CA ARG A 3 -13.66 84.99 -45.27
C ARG A 3 -14.12 83.84 -44.35
N VAL A 4 -13.59 83.76 -43.10
CA VAL A 4 -14.07 84.35 -41.82
C VAL A 4 -14.96 83.38 -41.03
N GLY A 5 -14.59 83.11 -39.77
CA GLY A 5 -15.45 82.49 -38.76
C GLY A 5 -14.70 81.90 -37.56
N SER A 6 -14.35 82.72 -36.57
CA SER A 6 -14.23 82.31 -35.14
C SER A 6 -15.62 82.59 -34.49
N PRO A 7 -16.04 82.07 -33.31
CA PRO A 7 -15.23 81.61 -32.17
C PRO A 7 -15.82 80.39 -31.39
N ALA A 8 -15.13 79.94 -30.32
CA ALA A 8 -15.68 79.79 -28.95
C ALA A 8 -14.90 78.76 -28.12
N ARG A 9 -14.51 79.19 -26.93
CA ARG A 9 -13.88 78.39 -25.88
C ARG A 9 -14.90 77.42 -25.28
N GLY A 10 -14.53 76.14 -25.17
CA GLY A 10 -15.21 75.14 -24.34
C GLY A 10 -14.20 74.46 -23.43
N HIS A 11 -14.26 74.74 -22.13
CA HIS A 11 -13.49 74.04 -21.10
C HIS A 11 -14.04 72.62 -20.92
N ALA A 12 -13.34 71.61 -21.44
CA ALA A 12 -13.61 70.22 -21.09
C ALA A 12 -12.83 69.85 -19.82
N ARG A 13 -13.57 69.72 -18.71
CA ARG A 13 -13.09 69.15 -17.45
C ARG A 13 -12.54 67.74 -17.70
N ARG A 14 -11.26 67.52 -17.41
CA ARG A 14 -10.69 66.17 -17.24
C ARG A 14 -11.14 65.63 -15.88
N THR A 15 -12.21 64.84 -15.85
CA THR A 15 -12.50 63.94 -14.73
C THR A 15 -11.69 62.67 -14.94
N GLY A 16 -10.57 62.55 -14.22
CA GLY A 16 -9.83 61.30 -14.10
C GLY A 16 -10.63 60.32 -13.24
N THR A 17 -11.12 59.25 -13.85
CA THR A 17 -11.66 58.09 -13.14
C THR A 17 -10.47 57.30 -12.58
N VAL A 18 -10.25 57.40 -11.27
CA VAL A 18 -9.40 56.47 -10.53
C VAL A 18 -10.14 55.14 -10.47
N ALA A 19 -9.68 54.15 -11.24
CA ALA A 19 -10.14 52.78 -11.10
C ALA A 19 -9.50 52.20 -9.83
N VAL A 20 -10.28 52.10 -8.76
CA VAL A 20 -9.91 51.35 -7.56
C VAL A 20 -10.05 49.88 -7.91
N ALA A 21 -8.92 49.19 -8.12
CA ALA A 21 -8.89 47.75 -8.21
C ALA A 21 -9.16 47.17 -6.82
N ALA A 22 -10.38 46.69 -6.58
CA ALA A 22 -10.73 45.93 -5.40
C ALA A 22 -10.08 44.54 -5.53
N ALA A 23 -8.97 44.32 -4.81
CA ALA A 23 -8.41 43.00 -4.61
C ALA A 23 -9.37 42.20 -3.71
N ALA A 24 -10.16 41.31 -4.30
CA ALA A 24 -10.91 40.31 -3.57
C ALA A 24 -9.92 39.25 -3.04
N ALA A 25 -9.48 39.42 -1.79
CA ALA A 25 -8.81 38.35 -1.06
C ALA A 25 -9.83 37.23 -0.83
N ALA A 26 -9.74 36.16 -1.62
CA ALA A 26 -10.46 34.93 -1.35
C ALA A 26 -9.88 34.33 -0.05
N LEU A 27 -10.57 34.56 1.07
CA LEU A 27 -10.36 33.77 2.28
C LEU A 27 -10.77 32.33 1.95
N CYS A 28 -9.80 31.48 1.64
CA CYS A 28 -9.97 30.03 1.74
C CYS A 28 -10.17 29.70 3.23
N LEU A 29 -11.42 29.66 3.66
CA LEU A 29 -11.81 29.04 4.91
C LEU A 29 -11.50 27.55 4.79
N THR A 30 -10.36 27.12 5.32
CA THR A 30 -10.09 25.71 5.57
C THR A 30 -11.12 25.23 6.58
N ALA A 31 -12.10 24.46 6.12
CA ALA A 31 -12.96 23.72 7.03
C ALA A 31 -12.05 22.79 7.85
N PRO A 32 -12.16 22.75 9.19
CA PRO A 32 -11.44 21.77 9.97
C PRO A 32 -11.82 20.37 9.45
N ALA A 33 -10.82 19.56 9.12
CA ALA A 33 -11.02 18.15 8.85
C ALA A 33 -11.83 17.57 10.02
N LYS A 34 -13.06 17.13 9.76
CA LYS A 34 -13.86 16.44 10.77
C LYS A 34 -13.11 15.16 11.10
N ALA A 35 -12.50 15.11 12.29
CA ALA A 35 -11.99 13.88 12.85
C ALA A 35 -13.09 12.82 12.76
N ARG A 36 -12.76 11.69 12.12
CA ARG A 36 -13.70 10.57 12.03
C ARG A 36 -13.89 10.04 13.45
N PRO A 37 -15.13 9.82 13.93
CA PRO A 37 -15.34 9.25 15.25
C PRO A 37 -14.63 7.88 15.34
N ALA A 38 -14.04 7.59 16.50
CA ALA A 38 -13.42 6.30 16.77
C ALA A 38 -14.43 5.18 16.45
N ALA A 39 -13.96 4.15 15.74
CA ALA A 39 -14.83 3.05 15.35
C ALA A 39 -15.34 2.30 16.61
N PRO A 40 -16.61 1.83 16.62
CA PRO A 40 -17.14 1.06 17.75
C PRO A 40 -16.26 -0.17 18.05
N ALA A 41 -16.25 -0.65 19.30
CA ALA A 41 -15.50 -1.86 19.67
C ALA A 41 -15.86 -3.10 18.82
N ASP A 42 -17.08 -3.11 18.27
CA ASP A 42 -17.60 -4.18 17.40
C ASP A 42 -17.15 -4.06 15.92
N ASP A 43 -16.43 -3.00 15.55
CA ASP A 43 -15.87 -2.78 14.21
C ASP A 43 -14.53 -2.02 14.29
N PRO A 44 -13.45 -2.66 14.73
CA PRO A 44 -12.17 -1.98 14.97
C PRO A 44 -11.59 -1.36 13.69
N SER A 45 -10.79 -0.30 13.87
CA SER A 45 -9.90 0.22 12.83
C SER A 45 -9.05 -0.91 12.24
N TYR A 46 -8.73 -0.85 10.95
CA TYR A 46 -7.83 -1.82 10.32
C TYR A 46 -6.50 -1.95 11.07
N SER A 47 -5.94 -0.82 11.53
CA SER A 47 -4.69 -0.75 12.30
C SER A 47 -4.77 -1.28 13.73
N ALA A 48 -5.98 -1.51 14.26
CA ALA A 48 -6.24 -1.97 15.63
C ALA A 48 -6.46 -3.50 15.71
N THR A 49 -6.11 -4.23 14.65
CA THR A 49 -6.27 -5.69 14.58
C THR A 49 -4.99 -6.37 14.15
N THR A 50 -4.81 -7.60 14.62
CA THR A 50 -3.78 -8.53 14.16
C THR A 50 -4.46 -9.60 13.31
N SER A 51 -3.90 -9.87 12.14
CA SER A 51 -4.38 -10.90 11.22
C SER A 51 -3.23 -11.71 10.62
N VAL A 52 -3.53 -12.73 9.84
CA VAL A 52 -2.53 -13.72 9.39
C VAL A 52 -2.32 -13.60 7.88
N GLY A 53 -1.07 -13.75 7.43
CA GLY A 53 -0.72 -13.78 6.02
C GLY A 53 0.09 -15.00 5.60
N VAL A 54 0.18 -15.21 4.29
CA VAL A 54 0.93 -16.31 3.68
C VAL A 54 2.05 -15.77 2.80
N HIS A 55 3.27 -16.24 3.04
CA HIS A 55 4.43 -15.93 2.21
C HIS A 55 4.38 -16.65 0.87
N ASN A 56 4.90 -16.01 -0.19
CA ASN A 56 4.88 -16.48 -1.57
C ASN A 56 3.56 -17.16 -1.97
N ALA A 57 2.42 -16.51 -1.72
CA ALA A 57 1.10 -17.10 -1.94
C ALA A 57 0.81 -17.46 -3.42
N TYR A 58 1.66 -16.98 -4.33
CA TYR A 58 1.64 -17.30 -5.75
C TYR A 58 2.30 -18.65 -6.10
N GLU A 59 2.95 -19.33 -5.15
CA GLU A 59 3.58 -20.63 -5.41
C GLU A 59 2.53 -21.73 -5.61
N GLU A 60 2.67 -22.46 -6.71
CA GLU A 60 1.77 -23.57 -7.07
C GLU A 60 1.75 -24.70 -6.03
N ALA A 61 2.86 -24.86 -5.29
CA ALA A 61 2.99 -25.85 -4.24
C ALA A 61 2.12 -25.54 -2.99
N LYS A 62 1.81 -24.26 -2.77
CA LYS A 62 0.94 -23.80 -1.68
C LYS A 62 -0.51 -23.82 -2.11
N TYR A 63 -0.77 -23.26 -3.29
CA TYR A 63 -2.11 -23.09 -3.85
C TYR A 63 -2.10 -23.42 -5.35
N PRO A 64 -2.94 -24.37 -5.82
CA PRO A 64 -3.02 -24.72 -7.23
C PRO A 64 -3.31 -23.52 -8.13
N TYR A 65 -4.20 -22.61 -7.73
CA TYR A 65 -4.49 -21.34 -8.40
C TYR A 65 -4.43 -20.18 -7.42
N PHE A 66 -4.15 -18.97 -7.90
CA PHE A 66 -4.16 -17.78 -7.02
C PHE A 66 -5.54 -17.52 -6.41
N ALA A 67 -6.62 -17.96 -7.07
CA ALA A 67 -7.96 -18.01 -6.52
C ALA A 67 -8.05 -18.81 -5.22
N ASP A 68 -7.29 -19.90 -5.06
CA ASP A 68 -7.24 -20.69 -3.83
C ASP A 68 -6.53 -19.93 -2.70
N ALA A 69 -5.51 -19.14 -3.02
CA ALA A 69 -4.87 -18.25 -2.06
C ALA A 69 -5.85 -17.16 -1.57
N LEU A 70 -6.66 -16.61 -2.47
CA LEU A 70 -7.69 -15.62 -2.13
C LEU A 70 -8.80 -16.23 -1.25
N ASP A 71 -9.19 -17.48 -1.53
CA ASP A 71 -10.18 -18.25 -0.74
C ASP A 71 -9.64 -18.79 0.60
N SER A 72 -8.32 -18.76 0.83
CA SER A 72 -7.68 -19.32 2.03
C SER A 72 -8.12 -18.68 3.36
N GLY A 73 -8.67 -17.47 3.32
CA GLY A 73 -9.00 -16.66 4.49
C GLY A 73 -7.86 -15.76 5.00
N ALA A 74 -6.64 -15.89 4.48
CA ALA A 74 -5.49 -15.06 4.87
C ALA A 74 -5.74 -13.57 4.61
N SER A 75 -5.46 -12.70 5.58
CA SER A 75 -5.61 -11.24 5.41
C SER A 75 -4.44 -10.59 4.66
N LEU A 76 -3.34 -11.31 4.45
CA LEU A 76 -2.19 -10.88 3.64
C LEU A 76 -1.72 -12.00 2.71
N LEU A 77 -1.46 -11.67 1.44
CA LEU A 77 -0.90 -12.57 0.43
C LEU A 77 0.32 -11.92 -0.22
N GLU A 78 1.46 -12.60 -0.22
CA GLU A 78 2.71 -12.07 -0.78
C GLU A 78 2.95 -12.51 -2.23
N LEU A 79 3.49 -11.59 -3.04
CA LEU A 79 3.90 -11.74 -4.44
C LEU A 79 5.34 -11.27 -4.63
N ASP A 80 6.16 -12.08 -5.31
CA ASP A 80 7.51 -11.69 -5.71
C ASP A 80 7.49 -11.18 -7.14
N VAL A 81 7.80 -9.91 -7.34
CA VAL A 81 7.70 -9.21 -8.63
C VAL A 81 9.07 -8.79 -9.13
N TRP A 82 9.32 -9.07 -10.41
CA TRP A 82 10.55 -8.69 -11.11
C TRP A 82 10.29 -7.72 -12.25
N THR A 83 11.16 -6.71 -12.39
CA THR A 83 11.15 -5.71 -13.46
C THR A 83 12.19 -5.91 -14.54
N ASN A 84 13.17 -6.78 -14.33
CA ASN A 84 14.15 -7.34 -15.26
C ASN A 84 14.50 -6.51 -16.51
N ALA A 85 15.80 -6.32 -16.77
CA ALA A 85 16.28 -5.50 -17.89
C ALA A 85 15.75 -5.91 -19.28
N PHE A 86 15.41 -7.20 -19.47
CA PHE A 86 14.95 -7.77 -20.73
C PHE A 86 13.53 -8.36 -20.63
N GLY A 87 12.77 -8.18 -21.70
CA GLY A 87 11.36 -8.57 -21.80
C GLY A 87 10.38 -7.45 -21.45
N SER A 88 9.10 -7.74 -21.62
CA SER A 88 7.98 -6.84 -21.34
C SER A 88 7.24 -7.27 -20.07
N GLY A 89 6.64 -6.30 -19.37
CA GLY A 89 5.78 -6.56 -18.22
C GLY A 89 6.55 -6.90 -16.94
N TRP A 90 5.77 -7.19 -15.91
CA TRP A 90 6.20 -7.49 -14.55
C TRP A 90 6.09 -9.00 -14.35
N ARG A 91 7.20 -9.67 -14.07
CA ARG A 91 7.18 -11.13 -13.87
C ARG A 91 6.86 -11.47 -12.42
N VAL A 92 6.21 -12.60 -12.19
CA VAL A 92 5.95 -13.13 -10.84
C VAL A 92 6.64 -14.49 -10.71
N SER A 93 7.60 -14.58 -9.79
CA SER A 93 8.48 -15.75 -9.61
C SER A 93 9.33 -15.60 -8.35
N HIS A 94 9.61 -16.71 -7.67
CA HIS A 94 10.49 -16.71 -6.49
C HIS A 94 11.95 -16.50 -6.83
N SER A 95 12.42 -17.22 -7.85
CA SER A 95 13.80 -17.15 -8.35
C SER A 95 13.93 -16.23 -9.56
N ASN A 96 15.17 -15.84 -9.90
CA ASN A 96 15.44 -14.99 -11.07
C ASN A 96 14.82 -15.60 -12.35
N PRO A 97 13.81 -14.95 -12.94
CA PRO A 97 12.97 -15.61 -13.93
C PRO A 97 13.49 -15.54 -15.37
N LEU A 98 13.43 -16.67 -16.09
CA LEU A 98 13.37 -16.70 -17.55
C LEU A 98 11.94 -16.44 -18.09
N GLY A 99 10.93 -16.62 -17.24
CA GLY A 99 9.49 -16.50 -17.52
C GLY A 99 8.72 -16.20 -16.23
N ASN A 100 7.45 -16.56 -16.16
CA ASN A 100 6.73 -16.55 -14.87
C ASN A 100 6.75 -17.98 -14.30
N ASP A 101 6.68 -18.08 -12.98
CA ASP A 101 6.53 -19.35 -12.26
C ASP A 101 5.59 -19.08 -11.07
N ASN A 102 4.29 -19.26 -11.31
CA ASN A 102 3.25 -18.91 -10.35
C ASN A 102 1.89 -19.52 -10.69
N ASN A 103 1.00 -19.49 -9.72
CA ASN A 103 -0.35 -20.02 -9.79
C ASN A 103 -1.40 -19.05 -10.38
N CYS A 104 -1.01 -17.91 -10.95
CA CYS A 104 -1.95 -16.96 -11.57
C CYS A 104 -2.30 -17.40 -12.99
N GLU A 105 -3.55 -17.19 -13.43
CA GLU A 105 -4.12 -17.77 -14.66
C GLU A 105 -4.75 -16.72 -15.61
N ASN A 106 -4.74 -15.45 -15.21
CA ASN A 106 -5.25 -14.31 -15.99
C ASN A 106 -6.73 -14.50 -16.38
N ALA A 107 -7.57 -14.87 -15.42
CA ALA A 107 -9.00 -15.02 -15.56
C ALA A 107 -9.66 -13.69 -15.95
N ALA A 108 -10.46 -13.69 -17.03
CA ALA A 108 -11.16 -12.49 -17.48
C ALA A 108 -12.41 -12.17 -16.65
N GLY A 109 -12.90 -13.12 -15.85
CA GLY A 109 -14.06 -12.99 -14.98
C GLY A 109 -14.25 -14.23 -14.10
N PRO A 110 -15.25 -14.21 -13.20
CA PRO A 110 -15.45 -15.27 -12.20
C PRO A 110 -15.52 -16.68 -12.77
N ASP A 111 -16.18 -16.85 -13.92
CA ASP A 111 -16.40 -18.17 -14.56
C ASP A 111 -15.10 -18.78 -15.14
N GLU A 112 -14.03 -17.99 -15.27
CA GLU A 112 -12.72 -18.44 -15.74
C GLU A 112 -11.76 -18.84 -14.61
N LEU A 113 -12.11 -18.59 -13.34
CA LEU A 113 -11.26 -18.95 -12.21
C LEU A 113 -11.11 -20.48 -12.11
N ARG A 114 -9.86 -20.94 -11.97
CA ARG A 114 -9.40 -22.34 -11.90
C ARG A 114 -9.58 -23.12 -13.20
N THR A 115 -9.50 -22.46 -14.34
CA THR A 115 -9.76 -23.08 -15.65
C THR A 115 -8.63 -22.88 -16.67
N LYS A 116 -7.71 -21.94 -16.41
CA LYS A 116 -6.73 -21.50 -17.41
C LYS A 116 -5.31 -21.97 -17.07
N PRO A 117 -4.41 -22.00 -18.06
CA PRO A 117 -3.00 -22.20 -17.79
C PRO A 117 -2.47 -21.14 -16.83
N ARG A 118 -1.57 -21.55 -15.92
CA ARG A 118 -0.97 -20.69 -14.90
C ARG A 118 0.24 -19.93 -15.47
N ASP A 119 1.20 -19.53 -14.64
CA ASP A 119 2.44 -18.82 -15.02
C ASP A 119 2.19 -17.48 -15.74
N GLN A 120 1.31 -16.67 -15.18
CA GLN A 120 0.97 -15.37 -15.75
C GLN A 120 1.80 -14.23 -15.13
N SER A 121 1.91 -13.12 -15.86
CA SER A 121 2.57 -11.90 -15.34
C SER A 121 1.77 -11.30 -14.17
N LEU A 122 2.31 -10.25 -13.52
CA LEU A 122 1.55 -9.50 -12.50
C LEU A 122 0.19 -9.02 -13.02
N THR A 123 0.09 -8.63 -14.30
CA THR A 123 -1.19 -8.28 -14.93
C THR A 123 -2.21 -9.42 -14.84
N GLY A 124 -1.75 -10.66 -14.99
CA GLY A 124 -2.59 -11.84 -14.86
C GLY A 124 -3.01 -12.11 -13.43
N CYS A 125 -2.09 -12.01 -12.46
CA CYS A 125 -2.44 -12.11 -11.04
C CYS A 125 -3.47 -11.05 -10.62
N LEU A 126 -3.32 -9.82 -11.09
CA LEU A 126 -4.29 -8.75 -10.84
C LEU A 126 -5.64 -9.00 -11.52
N ALA A 127 -5.65 -9.63 -12.70
CA ALA A 127 -6.88 -10.04 -13.37
C ALA A 127 -7.61 -11.12 -12.56
N ASP A 128 -6.89 -12.10 -12.00
CA ASP A 128 -7.46 -13.12 -11.11
C ASP A 128 -8.06 -12.48 -9.86
N MET A 129 -7.36 -11.53 -9.24
CA MET A 129 -7.89 -10.76 -8.11
C MET A 129 -9.17 -10.02 -8.47
N ARG A 130 -9.22 -9.38 -9.64
CA ARG A 130 -10.41 -8.64 -10.11
C ARG A 130 -11.58 -9.59 -10.38
N ALA A 131 -11.33 -10.73 -11.03
CA ALA A 131 -12.33 -11.76 -11.26
C ALA A 131 -12.86 -12.35 -9.94
N TRP A 132 -11.98 -12.67 -9.00
CA TRP A 132 -12.36 -13.17 -7.68
C TRP A 132 -13.15 -12.13 -6.88
N HIS A 133 -12.74 -10.86 -6.90
CA HIS A 133 -13.45 -9.76 -6.27
C HIS A 133 -14.89 -9.62 -6.79
N GLN A 134 -15.11 -9.77 -8.10
CA GLN A 134 -16.45 -9.74 -8.70
C GLN A 134 -17.35 -10.87 -8.22
N ALA A 135 -16.78 -12.05 -7.93
CA ALA A 135 -17.51 -13.19 -7.39
C ALA A 135 -17.77 -13.06 -5.87
N HIS A 136 -17.03 -12.22 -5.16
CA HIS A 136 -17.07 -12.09 -3.70
C HIS A 136 -17.29 -10.63 -3.24
N PRO A 137 -18.45 -10.02 -3.56
CA PRO A 137 -18.74 -8.66 -3.14
C PRO A 137 -18.70 -8.56 -1.60
N GLY A 138 -17.94 -7.60 -1.08
CA GLY A 138 -17.78 -7.42 0.37
C GLY A 138 -16.85 -8.45 1.03
N HIS A 139 -15.95 -9.09 0.27
CA HIS A 139 -14.91 -9.94 0.83
C HIS A 139 -14.07 -9.21 1.91
N ARG A 140 -13.36 -9.96 2.77
CA ARG A 140 -12.46 -9.38 3.76
C ARG A 140 -11.44 -8.43 3.10
N PRO A 141 -10.95 -7.37 3.76
CA PRO A 141 -9.81 -6.64 3.25
C PRO A 141 -8.58 -7.54 3.11
N ILE A 142 -7.94 -7.52 1.95
CA ILE A 142 -6.73 -8.32 1.66
C ILE A 142 -5.58 -7.36 1.38
N LEU A 143 -4.52 -7.45 2.19
CA LEU A 143 -3.26 -6.80 1.89
C LEU A 143 -2.47 -7.68 0.93
N VAL A 144 -2.09 -7.13 -0.22
CA VAL A 144 -1.20 -7.80 -1.18
C VAL A 144 0.18 -7.21 -0.98
N LYS A 145 1.06 -7.99 -0.36
CA LYS A 145 2.45 -7.63 -0.18
C LYS A 145 3.21 -7.93 -1.47
N VAL A 146 3.89 -6.93 -2.01
CA VAL A 146 4.66 -7.06 -3.24
C VAL A 146 6.13 -6.83 -2.93
N GLU A 147 6.93 -7.91 -2.95
CA GLU A 147 8.38 -7.83 -2.88
C GLU A 147 8.92 -7.53 -4.29
N MET A 148 9.51 -6.36 -4.46
CA MET A 148 10.07 -5.92 -5.73
C MET A 148 11.49 -6.47 -5.88
N LYS A 149 11.62 -7.74 -6.24
CA LYS A 149 12.87 -8.53 -6.16
C LYS A 149 14.10 -7.78 -6.66
N ASP A 150 14.02 -7.13 -7.82
CA ASP A 150 15.08 -6.37 -8.48
C ASP A 150 14.81 -4.86 -8.61
N GLY A 151 13.91 -4.33 -7.77
CA GLY A 151 13.55 -2.91 -7.76
C GLY A 151 12.73 -2.46 -8.97
N PHE A 152 12.48 -1.14 -9.06
CA PHE A 152 11.80 -0.53 -10.20
C PHE A 152 12.71 -0.39 -11.43
N ASN A 153 12.11 -0.36 -12.62
CA ASN A 153 12.81 -0.10 -13.88
C ASN A 153 12.05 0.93 -14.74
N GLY A 154 11.97 2.16 -14.23
CA GLY A 154 11.27 3.27 -14.90
C GLY A 154 11.77 3.55 -16.32
N LYS A 155 13.07 3.32 -16.61
CA LYS A 155 13.64 3.48 -17.97
C LYS A 155 13.04 2.52 -19.01
N LYS A 156 12.34 1.46 -18.57
CA LYS A 156 11.69 0.46 -19.40
C LYS A 156 10.17 0.43 -19.22
N GLY A 157 9.57 1.48 -18.63
CA GLY A 157 8.13 1.55 -18.40
C GLY A 157 7.65 0.59 -17.30
N ARG A 158 8.46 0.44 -16.25
CA ARG A 158 8.17 -0.34 -15.04
C ARG A 158 8.62 0.43 -13.79
N GLY A 159 8.31 1.72 -13.75
CA GLY A 159 8.51 2.56 -12.57
C GLY A 159 7.23 2.65 -11.71
N PRO A 160 7.26 3.44 -10.64
CA PRO A 160 6.10 3.67 -9.77
C PRO A 160 4.82 4.05 -10.52
N ALA A 161 4.91 4.99 -11.47
CA ALA A 161 3.75 5.45 -12.25
C ALA A 161 3.18 4.35 -13.16
N ASP A 162 4.03 3.46 -13.69
CA ASP A 162 3.58 2.34 -14.53
C ASP A 162 2.87 1.27 -13.69
N LEU A 163 3.37 1.01 -12.47
CA LEU A 163 2.71 0.12 -11.51
C LEU A 163 1.35 0.67 -11.08
N ASP A 164 1.27 1.96 -10.74
CA ASP A 164 0.01 2.62 -10.38
C ASP A 164 -1.01 2.59 -11.53
N ALA A 165 -0.56 2.81 -12.77
CA ALA A 165 -1.41 2.71 -13.95
C ALA A 165 -1.96 1.28 -14.12
N LEU A 166 -1.12 0.26 -13.93
CA LEU A 166 -1.53 -1.14 -13.98
C LEU A 166 -2.55 -1.47 -12.87
N LEU A 167 -2.24 -1.12 -11.62
CA LEU A 167 -3.13 -1.34 -10.47
C LEU A 167 -4.46 -0.60 -10.65
N GLY A 168 -4.40 0.66 -11.08
CA GLY A 168 -5.58 1.48 -11.32
C GLY A 168 -6.45 0.98 -12.47
N ALA A 169 -5.85 0.46 -13.55
CA ALA A 169 -6.57 -0.10 -14.68
C ALA A 169 -7.27 -1.41 -14.34
N THR A 170 -6.65 -2.26 -13.51
CA THR A 170 -7.18 -3.60 -13.22
C THR A 170 -8.06 -3.63 -11.96
N LEU A 171 -7.59 -3.08 -10.84
CA LEU A 171 -8.32 -3.12 -9.57
C LEU A 171 -9.29 -1.95 -9.43
N GLY A 172 -8.98 -0.79 -10.01
CA GLY A 172 -9.87 0.37 -10.05
C GLY A 172 -10.29 0.83 -8.65
N ASP A 173 -11.58 0.66 -8.36
CA ASP A 173 -12.27 0.97 -7.11
C ASP A 173 -12.12 -0.12 -6.03
N ALA A 174 -11.64 -1.31 -6.39
CA ALA A 174 -11.33 -2.37 -5.43
C ALA A 174 -10.04 -2.09 -4.64
N ALA A 175 -9.18 -1.18 -5.08
CA ALA A 175 -7.99 -0.77 -4.32
C ALA A 175 -8.33 0.31 -3.28
N LEU A 176 -7.82 0.17 -2.07
CA LEU A 176 -7.65 1.29 -1.13
C LEU A 176 -6.37 2.04 -1.51
N ARG A 177 -6.49 3.33 -1.80
CA ARG A 177 -5.37 4.15 -2.27
C ARG A 177 -4.80 5.03 -1.17
N PRO A 178 -3.54 5.48 -1.28
CA PRO A 178 -2.97 6.48 -0.37
C PRO A 178 -3.83 7.74 -0.22
N ALA A 179 -4.44 8.23 -1.31
CA ALA A 179 -5.32 9.40 -1.25
C ALA A 179 -6.57 9.16 -0.38
N ASP A 180 -7.10 7.94 -0.34
CA ASP A 180 -8.27 7.59 0.47
C ASP A 180 -7.93 7.63 1.97
N VAL A 181 -6.68 7.29 2.32
CA VAL A 181 -6.16 7.33 3.70
C VAL A 181 -5.76 8.74 4.09
N VAL A 182 -5.06 9.48 3.21
CA VAL A 182 -4.65 10.87 3.47
C VAL A 182 -5.85 11.78 3.70
N GLY A 183 -6.90 11.66 2.87
CA GLY A 183 -8.07 12.51 2.97
C GLY A 183 -7.72 14.00 2.92
N GLY A 184 -7.97 14.72 4.02
CA GLY A 184 -7.71 16.16 4.15
C GLY A 184 -6.36 16.52 4.79
N HIS A 185 -5.52 15.54 5.14
CA HIS A 185 -4.23 15.76 5.79
C HIS A 185 -3.11 16.02 4.78
N ALA A 186 -1.95 16.51 5.24
CA ALA A 186 -0.83 16.79 4.34
C ALA A 186 -0.07 15.54 3.90
N THR A 187 -0.06 14.50 4.73
CA THR A 187 0.75 13.27 4.54
C THR A 187 0.03 12.04 5.06
N LEU A 188 0.51 10.85 4.69
CA LEU A 188 0.01 9.59 5.23
C LEU A 188 0.21 9.51 6.75
N ASP A 189 1.40 9.87 7.22
CA ASP A 189 1.77 9.89 8.64
C ASP A 189 0.79 10.70 9.50
N GLU A 190 0.50 11.94 9.09
CA GLU A 190 -0.44 12.81 9.77
C GLU A 190 -1.85 12.18 9.79
N ALA A 191 -2.28 11.62 8.65
CA ALA A 191 -3.61 11.03 8.53
C ALA A 191 -3.77 9.80 9.41
N VAL A 192 -2.83 8.85 9.38
CA VAL A 192 -2.96 7.60 10.14
C VAL A 192 -2.90 7.86 11.64
N GLN A 193 -2.01 8.76 12.12
CA GLN A 193 -1.95 9.14 13.52
C GLN A 193 -3.23 9.88 13.99
N ALA A 194 -3.97 10.50 13.08
CA ALA A 194 -5.30 11.08 13.34
C ALA A 194 -6.45 10.06 13.22
N GLY A 195 -6.16 8.75 13.06
CA GLY A 195 -7.15 7.69 12.90
C GLY A 195 -7.61 7.48 11.45
N GLY A 196 -6.75 7.76 10.48
CA GLY A 196 -7.06 7.74 9.04
C GLY A 196 -7.37 6.37 8.44
N TRP A 197 -6.97 5.27 9.12
CA TRP A 197 -7.36 3.93 8.69
C TRP A 197 -8.88 3.71 8.85
N PRO A 198 -9.61 3.30 7.80
CA PRO A 198 -11.00 2.92 7.95
C PRO A 198 -11.16 1.68 8.85
N SER A 199 -12.37 1.47 9.36
CA SER A 199 -12.70 0.23 10.07
C SER A 199 -12.63 -0.97 9.12
N ARG A 200 -12.50 -2.18 9.68
CA ARG A 200 -12.44 -3.41 8.88
C ARG A 200 -13.69 -3.59 8.02
N SER A 201 -14.88 -3.29 8.55
CA SER A 201 -16.12 -3.37 7.78
C SER A 201 -16.15 -2.35 6.62
N ALA A 202 -15.60 -1.15 6.83
CA ALA A 202 -15.50 -0.12 5.80
C ALA A 202 -14.49 -0.47 4.68
N LEU A 203 -13.60 -1.44 4.93
CA LEU A 203 -12.68 -2.00 3.94
C LEU A 203 -13.18 -3.31 3.31
N ALA A 204 -14.44 -3.70 3.55
CA ALA A 204 -15.01 -4.84 2.85
C ALA A 204 -14.95 -4.63 1.32
N GLY A 205 -14.44 -5.63 0.59
CA GLY A 205 -14.22 -5.59 -0.84
C GLY A 205 -12.96 -4.82 -1.27
N LYS A 206 -12.00 -4.57 -0.36
CA LYS A 206 -10.80 -3.81 -0.68
C LYS A 206 -9.52 -4.65 -0.71
N PHE A 207 -8.64 -4.30 -1.64
CA PHE A 207 -7.24 -4.68 -1.67
C PHE A 207 -6.37 -3.50 -1.22
N ILE A 208 -5.34 -3.77 -0.42
CA ILE A 208 -4.32 -2.80 -0.02
C ILE A 208 -3.00 -3.30 -0.58
N ILE A 209 -2.26 -2.48 -1.33
CA ILE A 209 -0.99 -2.92 -1.93
C ILE A 209 0.17 -2.38 -1.10
N GLU A 210 0.97 -3.28 -0.53
CA GLU A 210 2.23 -2.95 0.14
C GLU A 210 3.41 -3.19 -0.81
N LEU A 211 4.41 -2.33 -0.78
CA LEU A 211 5.67 -2.49 -1.51
C LEU A 211 6.83 -2.56 -0.53
N ILE A 212 7.66 -3.61 -0.67
CA ILE A 212 8.96 -3.70 0.01
C ILE A 212 10.09 -3.83 -1.03
N PRO A 213 11.30 -3.34 -0.70
CA PRO A 213 12.48 -3.67 -1.46
C PRO A 213 12.72 -5.17 -1.48
N GLY A 214 13.25 -5.67 -2.60
CA GLY A 214 13.55 -7.07 -2.76
C GLY A 214 14.99 -7.48 -2.53
N THR A 215 15.18 -8.76 -2.23
CA THR A 215 16.52 -9.32 -1.92
C THR A 215 17.61 -9.07 -2.97
N VAL A 216 17.30 -8.88 -4.27
CA VAL A 216 18.33 -8.64 -5.30
C VAL A 216 18.77 -7.17 -5.31
N GLU A 217 17.85 -6.22 -5.17
CA GLU A 217 18.21 -4.80 -5.04
C GLU A 217 18.98 -4.54 -3.74
N GLU A 218 18.64 -5.24 -2.65
CA GLU A 218 19.36 -5.12 -1.37
C GLU A 218 20.84 -5.51 -1.46
N ASN A 219 21.14 -6.50 -2.29
CA ASN A 219 22.49 -7.01 -2.50
C ASN A 219 23.24 -6.31 -3.64
N ASN A 220 22.65 -5.29 -4.28
CA ASN A 220 23.25 -4.58 -5.40
C ASN A 220 24.00 -3.31 -4.94
N PRO A 221 25.35 -3.30 -4.96
CA PRO A 221 26.13 -2.14 -4.50
C PRO A 221 26.03 -0.93 -5.43
N LEU A 222 25.48 -1.08 -6.64
CA LEU A 222 25.27 -0.01 -7.60
C LEU A 222 23.85 0.56 -7.54
N ASP A 223 22.94 -0.11 -6.84
CA ASP A 223 21.59 0.40 -6.63
C ASP A 223 21.56 1.25 -5.36
N THR A 224 21.30 2.54 -5.56
CA THR A 224 21.25 3.53 -4.48
C THR A 224 19.86 4.08 -4.28
N LEU A 225 18.86 3.62 -5.04
CA LEU A 225 17.48 4.06 -4.95
C LEU A 225 16.57 2.84 -4.93
N TRP A 226 16.47 2.23 -3.76
CA TRP A 226 15.60 1.09 -3.56
C TRP A 226 14.12 1.44 -3.71
N THR A 227 13.31 0.41 -3.96
CA THR A 227 11.86 0.44 -4.15
C THR A 227 11.15 1.37 -3.16
N ASP A 228 11.51 1.28 -1.88
CA ASP A 228 10.91 2.05 -0.80
C ASP A 228 11.07 3.56 -1.01
N ARG A 229 12.30 4.00 -1.29
CA ARG A 229 12.64 5.41 -1.53
C ARG A 229 12.10 5.91 -2.85
N GLU A 230 12.14 5.10 -3.91
CA GLU A 230 11.60 5.49 -5.22
C GLU A 230 10.10 5.75 -5.12
N TYR A 231 9.35 4.82 -4.52
CA TYR A 231 7.90 4.95 -4.41
C TYR A 231 7.47 6.02 -3.40
N ALA A 232 8.17 6.19 -2.27
CA ALA A 232 7.89 7.30 -1.34
C ALA A 232 8.17 8.68 -1.96
N THR A 233 9.20 8.78 -2.80
CA THR A 233 9.48 9.99 -3.60
C THR A 233 8.32 10.27 -4.55
N HIS A 234 7.83 9.24 -5.24
CA HIS A 234 6.67 9.34 -6.13
C HIS A 234 5.40 9.79 -5.40
N LEU A 235 5.11 9.26 -4.19
CA LEU A 235 3.97 9.71 -3.39
C LEU A 235 4.07 11.18 -2.99
N ARG A 236 5.25 11.61 -2.51
CA ARG A 236 5.51 13.02 -2.17
C ARG A 236 5.27 13.93 -3.36
N ASP A 237 5.82 13.56 -4.51
CA ASP A 237 5.78 14.37 -5.72
C ASP A 237 4.35 14.43 -6.31
N LEU A 238 3.61 13.31 -6.29
CA LEU A 238 2.19 13.29 -6.63
C LEU A 238 1.37 14.17 -5.70
N SER A 239 1.61 14.10 -4.39
CA SER A 239 0.91 14.95 -3.41
C SER A 239 1.18 16.44 -3.67
N ALA A 240 2.44 16.83 -3.86
CA ALA A 240 2.83 18.20 -4.18
C ALA A 240 2.19 18.70 -5.50
N ALA A 241 1.94 17.79 -6.44
CA ALA A 241 1.26 18.08 -7.70
C ALA A 241 -0.28 18.02 -7.64
N GLY A 242 -0.88 17.71 -6.48
CA GLY A 242 -2.34 17.52 -6.34
C GLY A 242 -2.86 16.29 -7.08
N LYS A 243 -2.02 15.28 -7.26
CA LYS A 243 -2.26 14.07 -8.06
C LYS A 243 -2.17 12.77 -7.25
N LEU A 244 -2.20 12.84 -5.91
CA LEU A 244 -2.07 11.67 -5.05
C LEU A 244 -3.10 10.56 -5.35
N GLY A 245 -4.28 10.90 -5.88
CA GLY A 245 -5.28 9.92 -6.31
C GLY A 245 -4.84 8.96 -7.42
N GLN A 246 -3.71 9.24 -8.08
CA GLN A 246 -3.09 8.33 -9.05
C GLN A 246 -2.35 7.17 -8.37
N ALA A 247 -1.87 7.36 -7.14
CA ALA A 247 -1.16 6.32 -6.41
C ALA A 247 -2.10 5.18 -5.99
N ALA A 248 -1.60 3.95 -6.02
CA ALA A 248 -2.37 2.75 -5.69
C ALA A 248 -1.66 1.78 -4.71
N ALA A 249 -0.48 2.12 -4.21
CA ALA A 249 0.27 1.30 -3.25
C ALA A 249 0.88 2.12 -2.10
N PHE A 250 1.34 1.44 -1.08
CA PHE A 250 1.97 1.99 0.12
C PHE A 250 3.38 1.41 0.26
N PRO A 251 4.44 2.24 0.29
CA PRO A 251 5.78 1.74 0.54
C PRO A 251 5.94 1.43 2.03
N ALA A 252 6.56 0.29 2.34
CA ALA A 252 6.92 -0.08 3.70
C ALA A 252 8.39 0.20 3.98
N VAL A 253 8.71 0.46 5.25
CA VAL A 253 10.10 0.37 5.70
C VAL A 253 10.41 -1.09 5.98
N HIS A 254 11.20 -1.72 5.13
CA HIS A 254 11.61 -3.12 5.31
C HIS A 254 12.84 -3.24 6.22
N GLY A 255 12.86 -4.28 7.06
CA GLY A 255 13.90 -4.56 8.04
C GLY A 255 13.63 -3.93 9.40
N ALA A 256 13.39 -4.79 10.39
CA ALA A 256 13.12 -4.42 11.78
C ALA A 256 14.26 -3.57 12.37
N ALA A 257 13.90 -2.45 12.99
CA ALA A 257 14.85 -1.53 13.63
C ALA A 257 14.24 -0.88 14.86
N SER A 258 15.11 -0.45 15.79
CA SER A 258 14.70 0.30 16.99
C SER A 258 14.46 1.78 16.69
N GLY A 259 13.65 2.43 17.53
CA GLY A 259 13.26 3.83 17.35
C GLY A 259 12.31 4.03 16.17
N ASP A 260 12.42 5.15 15.46
CA ASP A 260 11.72 5.38 14.20
C ASP A 260 12.58 4.87 13.02
N PRO A 261 12.23 3.75 12.37
CA PRO A 261 13.03 3.17 11.30
C PRO A 261 13.22 4.09 10.09
N ARG A 262 12.34 5.10 9.92
CA ARG A 262 12.37 6.06 8.81
C ARG A 262 13.50 7.06 8.93
N THR A 263 14.14 7.16 10.10
CA THR A 263 15.34 7.98 10.29
C THR A 263 16.51 7.54 9.42
N ARG A 264 16.48 6.31 8.87
CA ARG A 264 17.42 5.83 7.85
C ARG A 264 17.39 6.67 6.56
N TYR A 265 16.26 7.28 6.24
CA TYR A 265 16.13 8.14 5.06
C TYR A 265 16.68 9.52 5.37
N THR A 266 17.76 9.89 4.68
CA THR A 266 18.43 11.19 4.83
C THR A 266 17.53 12.34 4.40
N ASP A 267 16.72 12.16 3.36
CA ASP A 267 15.65 13.08 2.99
C ASP A 267 14.45 12.92 3.95
N ALA A 268 14.33 13.86 4.89
CA ALA A 268 13.26 13.86 5.86
C ALA A 268 11.86 14.05 5.23
N ALA A 269 11.75 14.59 4.01
CA ALA A 269 10.47 14.77 3.34
C ALA A 269 9.83 13.45 2.86
N LEU A 270 10.60 12.36 2.82
CA LEU A 270 10.10 11.04 2.45
C LEU A 270 9.44 10.31 3.63
N ARG A 271 9.93 10.55 4.86
CA ARG A 271 9.52 9.81 6.07
C ARG A 271 8.00 9.81 6.29
N PRO A 272 7.25 10.91 6.12
CA PRO A 272 5.81 10.93 6.34
C PRO A 272 4.97 10.10 5.36
N TRP A 273 5.60 9.52 4.33
CA TRP A 273 4.93 8.64 3.36
C TRP A 273 5.06 7.15 3.70
N PHE A 274 5.78 6.82 4.77
CA PHE A 274 5.91 5.47 5.30
C PHE A 274 5.04 5.30 6.54
N VAL A 275 4.00 4.48 6.41
CA VAL A 275 3.06 4.11 7.49
C VAL A 275 2.87 2.59 7.61
N LEU A 276 3.63 1.82 6.81
CA LEU A 276 3.77 0.37 6.86
C LEU A 276 5.23 0.05 7.22
N PHE A 277 5.42 -1.01 8.00
CA PHE A 277 6.72 -1.48 8.47
C PHE A 277 6.73 -3.00 8.42
N ASP A 278 7.74 -3.57 7.78
CA ASP A 278 7.83 -5.01 7.53
C ASP A 278 9.19 -5.54 8.00
N GLY A 279 9.20 -6.61 8.78
CA GLY A 279 10.45 -7.24 9.20
C GLY A 279 10.27 -8.49 10.04
N ASP A 280 11.39 -9.17 10.31
CA ASP A 280 11.42 -10.44 11.04
C ASP A 280 10.79 -10.34 12.44
N ALA A 281 9.81 -11.21 12.69
CA ALA A 281 9.10 -11.33 13.94
C ALA A 281 10.05 -11.59 15.11
N SER A 282 11.07 -12.43 14.90
CA SER A 282 12.02 -12.78 15.96
C SER A 282 12.81 -11.55 16.42
N THR A 283 13.23 -10.71 15.48
CA THR A 283 13.95 -9.47 15.73
C THR A 283 13.08 -8.49 16.52
N TYR A 284 11.82 -8.27 16.10
CA TYR A 284 10.87 -7.43 16.85
C TYR A 284 10.65 -7.92 18.27
N VAL A 285 10.53 -9.24 18.48
CA VAL A 285 10.24 -9.82 19.81
C VAL A 285 11.46 -9.85 20.73
N THR A 286 12.67 -10.04 20.19
CA THR A 286 13.87 -10.35 21.00
C THR A 286 14.87 -9.21 21.13
N SER A 287 14.82 -8.20 20.24
CA SER A 287 15.86 -7.15 20.17
C SER A 287 15.56 -5.91 21.01
N GLY A 288 14.56 -5.96 21.90
CA GLY A 288 14.16 -4.82 22.73
C GLY A 288 13.57 -3.66 21.92
N ILE A 289 13.06 -3.92 20.71
CA ILE A 289 12.34 -2.93 19.91
C ILE A 289 11.00 -2.65 20.59
N ASP A 290 10.72 -1.38 20.88
CA ASP A 290 9.44 -0.96 21.41
C ASP A 290 8.37 -1.01 20.30
N THR A 291 7.65 -2.13 20.21
CA THR A 291 6.63 -2.31 19.18
C THR A 291 5.33 -1.56 19.48
N ALA A 292 5.13 -1.05 20.70
CA ALA A 292 3.98 -0.19 21.02
C ALA A 292 4.04 1.13 20.25
N TRP A 293 5.25 1.60 19.90
CA TRP A 293 5.45 2.80 19.09
C TRP A 293 4.67 2.79 17.77
N TYR A 294 4.56 1.62 17.13
CA TYR A 294 3.80 1.44 15.88
C TYR A 294 2.29 1.49 16.12
N ASP A 295 1.82 0.91 17.23
CA ASP A 295 0.40 0.86 17.58
C ASP A 295 -0.16 2.23 17.98
N ASP A 296 0.59 2.93 18.84
CA ASP A 296 0.29 4.29 19.31
C ASP A 296 0.14 5.30 18.15
N ARG A 297 0.76 5.01 17.01
CA ARG A 297 0.75 5.84 15.79
C ARG A 297 -0.12 5.26 14.68
N HIS A 298 -0.80 4.16 14.96
CA HIS A 298 -1.68 3.47 14.01
C HIS A 298 -0.98 3.04 12.72
N TYR A 299 0.34 2.78 12.78
CA TYR A 299 1.08 2.21 11.67
C TYR A 299 0.80 0.71 11.57
N LEU A 300 0.84 0.18 10.34
CA LEU A 300 0.77 -1.25 10.14
C LEU A 300 2.15 -1.88 10.35
N LEU A 301 2.20 -2.94 11.15
CA LEU A 301 3.42 -3.69 11.46
C LEU A 301 3.30 -5.14 10.99
N ILE A 302 4.00 -5.48 9.91
CA ILE A 302 4.06 -6.82 9.36
C ILE A 302 5.24 -7.54 10.01
N MET A 303 4.95 -8.62 10.72
CA MET A 303 5.96 -9.49 11.32
C MET A 303 6.12 -10.76 10.47
N THR A 304 7.24 -10.86 9.76
CA THR A 304 7.60 -11.99 8.91
C THR A 304 8.21 -13.13 9.69
N ASP A 305 8.17 -14.34 9.13
CA ASP A 305 8.74 -15.54 9.74
C ASP A 305 8.20 -15.79 11.14
N ALA A 306 6.88 -15.60 11.31
CA ALA A 306 6.22 -15.68 12.60
C ALA A 306 6.55 -16.98 13.34
N HIS A 307 6.73 -18.08 12.63
CA HIS A 307 7.09 -19.40 13.14
C HIS A 307 8.47 -19.47 13.83
N ASN A 308 9.42 -18.60 13.47
CA ASN A 308 10.79 -18.59 14.02
C ASN A 308 10.92 -17.96 15.41
N VAL A 309 9.91 -17.21 15.86
CA VAL A 309 9.89 -16.64 17.21
C VAL A 309 10.05 -17.76 18.24
N ALA A 310 10.97 -17.59 19.19
CA ALA A 310 11.28 -18.63 20.17
C ALA A 310 10.11 -18.86 21.16
N PRO A 311 9.79 -20.12 21.51
CA PRO A 311 10.31 -21.36 20.91
C PRO A 311 9.76 -21.57 19.48
N PRO A 312 10.60 -21.93 18.49
CA PRO A 312 10.14 -22.04 17.11
C PRO A 312 9.10 -23.15 16.94
N ILE A 313 8.18 -22.94 16.01
CA ILE A 313 7.20 -23.94 15.55
C ILE A 313 7.43 -24.20 14.06
N ASP A 314 6.79 -25.23 13.51
CA ASP A 314 6.92 -25.51 12.08
C ASP A 314 6.36 -24.33 11.24
N GLY A 315 7.07 -23.98 10.18
CA GLY A 315 6.72 -22.86 9.29
C GLY A 315 5.53 -23.13 8.39
N THR A 316 5.14 -24.40 8.21
CA THR A 316 4.12 -24.83 7.27
C THR A 316 3.03 -25.67 7.93
N ASN A 317 3.43 -26.67 8.72
CA ASN A 317 2.56 -27.67 9.34
C ASN A 317 2.64 -27.68 10.88
N PRO A 318 2.57 -26.51 11.58
CA PRO A 318 2.39 -26.56 13.02
C PRO A 318 1.01 -27.12 13.34
N THR A 319 0.78 -27.51 14.59
CA THR A 319 -0.60 -27.75 15.04
C THR A 319 -1.37 -26.42 15.04
N GLU A 320 -2.69 -26.48 14.79
CA GLU A 320 -3.54 -25.29 14.84
C GLU A 320 -3.40 -24.49 16.16
N PRO A 321 -3.38 -25.12 17.36
CA PRO A 321 -3.14 -24.40 18.61
C PRO A 321 -1.79 -23.67 18.65
N GLN A 322 -0.71 -24.30 18.19
CA GLN A 322 0.61 -23.65 18.15
C GLN A 322 0.61 -22.38 17.31
N ALA A 323 -0.01 -22.43 16.12
CA ALA A 323 -0.08 -21.26 15.25
C ALA A 323 -1.01 -20.17 15.82
N ARG A 324 -2.16 -20.52 16.42
CA ARG A 324 -3.03 -19.56 17.10
C ARG A 324 -2.37 -18.88 18.30
N ASP A 325 -1.62 -19.64 19.09
CA ASP A 325 -0.84 -19.11 20.21
C ASP A 325 0.25 -18.17 19.71
N ARG A 326 0.93 -18.50 18.60
CA ARG A 326 1.90 -17.61 17.96
C ARG A 326 1.25 -16.31 17.46
N VAL A 327 0.09 -16.37 16.80
CA VAL A 327 -0.65 -15.17 16.38
C VAL A 327 -1.01 -14.31 17.59
N SER A 328 -1.50 -14.91 18.67
CA SER A 328 -1.86 -14.19 19.91
C SER A 328 -0.63 -13.56 20.57
N GLN A 329 0.51 -14.25 20.57
CA GLN A 329 1.78 -13.73 21.06
C GLN A 329 2.22 -12.49 20.27
N LEU A 330 2.10 -12.52 18.93
CA LEU A 330 2.49 -11.40 18.07
C LEU A 330 1.48 -10.25 18.13
N ALA A 331 0.20 -10.53 18.33
CA ALA A 331 -0.83 -9.52 18.58
C ALA A 331 -0.53 -8.71 19.85
N ALA A 332 -0.18 -9.39 20.94
CA ALA A 332 0.29 -8.77 22.19
C ALA A 332 1.66 -8.05 22.06
N ARG A 333 2.32 -8.22 20.91
CA ARG A 333 3.52 -7.48 20.50
C ARG A 333 3.23 -6.50 19.37
N HIS A 334 1.98 -6.08 19.25
CA HIS A 334 1.53 -5.02 18.36
C HIS A 334 1.76 -5.30 16.87
N ALA A 335 1.82 -6.57 16.45
CA ALA A 335 1.77 -6.90 15.03
C ALA A 335 0.40 -6.51 14.44
N SER A 336 0.37 -6.00 13.22
CA SER A 336 -0.85 -5.94 12.40
C SER A 336 -1.02 -7.23 11.60
N PHE A 337 0.10 -7.83 11.18
CA PHE A 337 0.12 -9.09 10.46
C PHE A 337 1.20 -10.02 11.00
N ALA A 338 0.85 -11.29 11.20
CA ALA A 338 1.79 -12.38 11.42
C ALA A 338 1.82 -13.24 10.16
N THR A 339 3.00 -13.44 9.56
CA THR A 339 3.11 -14.12 8.27
C THR A 339 4.04 -15.33 8.35
N ALA A 340 3.65 -16.43 7.69
CA ALA A 340 4.36 -17.70 7.60
C ALA A 340 3.79 -18.53 6.44
N ASP A 341 4.21 -19.79 6.28
CA ASP A 341 3.73 -20.69 5.23
C ASP A 341 2.58 -21.61 5.71
N TRP A 342 1.71 -21.12 6.59
CA TRP A 342 0.61 -21.93 7.18
C TRP A 342 -0.59 -22.15 6.23
N TYR A 343 -0.35 -22.31 4.93
CA TYR A 343 -1.39 -22.62 3.93
C TYR A 343 -2.23 -23.87 4.23
N PRO A 344 -1.74 -24.91 4.95
CA PRO A 344 -2.58 -26.05 5.35
C PRO A 344 -3.60 -25.73 6.46
N LEU A 345 -3.56 -24.54 7.06
CA LEU A 345 -4.37 -24.15 8.22
C LEU A 345 -5.31 -22.96 7.93
N PRO A 346 -6.30 -23.09 7.04
CA PRO A 346 -7.21 -21.99 6.68
C PRO A 346 -7.98 -21.42 7.88
N SER A 347 -8.23 -22.23 8.91
CA SER A 347 -8.82 -21.81 10.19
C SER A 347 -7.93 -20.81 10.94
N VAL A 348 -6.61 -20.96 10.85
CA VAL A 348 -5.62 -20.02 11.41
C VAL A 348 -5.48 -18.81 10.51
N LEU A 349 -5.40 -18.99 9.20
CA LEU A 349 -5.29 -17.89 8.23
C LEU A 349 -6.45 -16.89 8.33
N SER A 350 -7.64 -17.37 8.62
CA SER A 350 -8.85 -16.56 8.82
C SER A 350 -8.89 -15.80 10.15
N THR A 351 -7.88 -15.95 11.02
CA THR A 351 -7.86 -15.35 12.36
C THR A 351 -7.71 -13.84 12.28
N VAL A 352 -8.57 -13.14 13.00
CA VAL A 352 -8.44 -11.71 13.29
C VAL A 352 -8.68 -11.52 14.78
N VAL A 353 -7.72 -10.91 15.47
CA VAL A 353 -7.79 -10.61 16.92
C VAL A 353 -7.46 -9.14 17.17
N PRO A 354 -7.84 -8.57 18.32
CA PRO A 354 -7.36 -7.24 18.71
C PRO A 354 -5.83 -7.16 18.71
N ARG A 355 -5.29 -6.00 18.34
CA ARG A 355 -3.86 -5.67 18.47
C ARG A 355 -3.62 -4.99 19.83
N GLY A 356 -2.50 -5.32 20.48
CA GLY A 356 -2.11 -4.77 21.78
C GLY A 356 -2.74 -5.50 22.95
#